data_AF-A0A353LYH2-F1
#
_entry.id   AF-A0A353LYH2-F1
#
_cell.length_a   1.000
_cell.length_b   1.000
_cell.length_c   1.000
_cell.angle_alpha   90.00
_cell.angle_beta   90.00
_cell.angle_gamma   90.00
#
_symmetry.space_group_name_H-M   'P 1'
#
loop_
_entity.id
_entity.type
_entity.pdbx_description
1 polymer ?
#
loop_
_entity_poly.entity_id
_entity_poly.type
_entity_poly.pdbx_seq_one_letter_code
_entity_poly.pdbx_strand_id
1 'polypeptide(L)'
;MTLQGRNIAIVLLIIMAIVVVATALGSVRIPLGHVLGMLASKTPVIRELVTVNWSVAHEVIVLQVRLPRVLLALVVGGGLSVSGVLFQGSLRNPLADPYIIGVSSGASLGATVGLLFFIPRGIVGFGTLPLFAFAGAMLATGIVSRLGQSRGRLDPTSLILAGVAVGAVLTAAVSLLMVLKIQNLTDVYLWLMGSLSGRGWKHLAVASPYVFVGVIVALWLAKDLNVYLLGEEAAHSLGIDVQRLQRGVLIIGSLMAAACVSVSGVIG
;
A
#
# COMPACT_ATOMS: atom_id res chain seq x y z
N MET A 1 -24.03 7.38 -20.89
CA MET A 1 -23.80 7.26 -19.43
C MET A 1 -24.20 5.91 -18.82
N THR A 2 -24.98 5.04 -19.49
CA THR A 2 -25.49 3.77 -18.90
C THR A 2 -24.49 2.61 -18.88
N LEU A 3 -23.56 2.53 -19.84
CA LEU A 3 -22.59 1.42 -19.94
C LEU A 3 -21.48 1.50 -18.88
N GLN A 4 -20.98 2.69 -18.58
CA GLN A 4 -19.96 2.89 -17.54
C GLN A 4 -20.52 2.61 -16.14
N GLY A 5 -21.74 3.06 -15.84
CA GLY A 5 -22.39 2.77 -14.56
C GLY A 5 -22.64 1.27 -14.35
N ARG A 6 -23.04 0.55 -15.41
CA ARG A 6 -23.23 -0.91 -15.36
C ARG A 6 -21.92 -1.65 -15.05
N ASN A 7 -20.82 -1.28 -15.67
CA ASN A 7 -19.53 -1.93 -15.44
C ASN A 7 -19.01 -1.69 -14.02
N ILE A 8 -19.17 -0.47 -13.49
CA ILE A 8 -18.79 -0.14 -12.11
C ILE A 8 -19.61 -0.98 -11.12
N ALA A 9 -20.93 -1.06 -11.33
CA ALA A 9 -21.80 -1.86 -10.46
C ALA A 9 -21.39 -3.35 -10.44
N ILE A 10 -21.05 -3.92 -11.60
CA ILE A 10 -20.56 -5.30 -11.70
C ILE A 10 -19.26 -5.49 -10.92
N VAL A 11 -18.29 -4.57 -11.06
CA VAL A 11 -17.02 -4.64 -10.33
C VAL A 11 -17.25 -4.56 -8.82
N LEU A 12 -18.12 -3.65 -8.36
CA LEU A 12 -18.45 -3.53 -6.94
C LEU A 12 -19.13 -4.80 -6.40
N LEU A 13 -20.02 -5.42 -7.18
CA LEU A 13 -20.64 -6.70 -6.82
C LEU A 13 -19.63 -7.83 -6.72
N ILE A 14 -18.69 -7.91 -7.65
CA ILE A 14 -17.60 -8.91 -7.63
C ILE A 14 -16.72 -8.70 -6.40
N ILE A 15 -16.31 -7.46 -6.10
CA ILE A 15 -15.52 -7.14 -4.91
C ILE A 15 -16.28 -7.54 -3.64
N MET A 16 -17.57 -7.22 -3.55
CA MET A 16 -18.40 -7.60 -2.41
C MET A 16 -18.46 -9.13 -2.23
N ALA A 17 -18.68 -9.86 -3.33
CA ALA A 17 -18.68 -11.33 -3.31
C ALA A 17 -17.33 -11.90 -2.85
N ILE A 18 -16.22 -11.35 -3.35
CA ILE A 18 -14.87 -11.74 -2.93
C ILE A 18 -14.67 -11.48 -1.44
N VAL A 19 -15.11 -10.34 -0.90
CA VAL A 19 -14.99 -10.02 0.53
C VAL A 19 -15.70 -11.06 1.38
N VAL A 20 -16.95 -11.40 1.02
CA VAL A 20 -17.75 -12.39 1.76
C VAL A 20 -17.08 -13.76 1.71
N VAL A 21 -16.69 -14.22 0.53
CA VAL A 21 -16.05 -15.53 0.34
C VAL A 21 -14.71 -15.60 1.05
N ALA A 22 -13.84 -14.60 0.88
CA ALA A 22 -12.54 -14.54 1.53
C ALA A 22 -12.64 -14.51 3.06
N THR A 23 -13.68 -13.88 3.61
CA THR A 23 -13.92 -13.85 5.06
C THR A 23 -14.41 -15.19 5.60
N ALA A 24 -15.12 -15.98 4.80
CA ALA A 24 -15.56 -17.33 5.18
C ALA A 24 -14.42 -18.36 5.16
N LEU A 25 -13.41 -18.16 4.31
CA LEU A 25 -12.25 -19.03 4.19
C LEU A 25 -11.24 -18.81 5.32
N GLY A 26 -10.70 -19.89 5.88
CA GLY A 26 -9.65 -19.84 6.91
C GLY A 26 -9.48 -21.15 7.67
N SER A 27 -8.64 -21.14 8.70
CA SER A 27 -8.31 -22.32 9.53
C SER A 27 -9.53 -22.95 10.22
N VAL A 28 -10.54 -22.14 10.53
CA VAL A 28 -11.83 -22.57 11.07
C VAL A 28 -12.88 -22.50 9.97
N ARG A 29 -13.55 -23.61 9.66
CA ARG A 29 -14.62 -23.63 8.65
C ARG A 29 -15.85 -22.91 9.21
N ILE A 30 -16.22 -21.78 8.60
CA ILE A 30 -17.41 -21.01 8.96
C ILE A 30 -18.32 -20.96 7.72
N PRO A 31 -19.58 -21.44 7.80
CA PRO A 31 -20.50 -21.40 6.67
C PRO A 31 -20.72 -19.97 6.15
N LEU A 32 -20.82 -19.82 4.83
CA LEU A 32 -21.07 -18.53 4.18
C LEU A 32 -22.33 -17.84 4.71
N GLY A 33 -23.39 -18.60 4.99
CA GLY A 33 -24.62 -18.08 5.59
C GLY A 33 -24.41 -17.43 6.95
N HIS A 34 -23.51 -17.97 7.78
CA HIS A 34 -23.17 -17.39 9.08
C HIS A 34 -22.35 -16.10 8.92
N VAL A 35 -21.44 -16.04 7.95
CA VAL A 35 -20.68 -14.81 7.65
C VAL A 35 -21.62 -13.70 7.18
N LEU A 36 -22.53 -14.00 6.25
CA LEU A 36 -23.56 -13.05 5.81
C LEU A 36 -24.46 -12.59 6.96
N GLY A 37 -24.90 -13.53 7.81
CA GLY A 37 -25.67 -13.20 9.02
C GLY A 37 -24.90 -12.31 10.01
N MET A 38 -23.61 -12.57 10.22
CA MET A 38 -22.75 -11.74 11.07
C MET A 38 -22.58 -10.33 10.50
N LEU A 39 -22.37 -10.18 9.18
CA LEU A 39 -22.27 -8.87 8.54
C LEU A 39 -23.61 -8.12 8.58
N ALA A 40 -24.72 -8.81 8.29
CA ALA A 40 -26.06 -8.24 8.31
C ALA A 40 -26.49 -7.81 9.73
N SER A 41 -26.15 -8.59 10.77
CA SER A 41 -26.51 -8.26 12.16
C SER A 41 -25.84 -6.99 12.70
N LYS A 42 -24.78 -6.50 12.05
CA LYS A 42 -24.15 -5.20 12.37
C LYS A 42 -24.82 -4.02 11.68
N THR A 43 -25.73 -4.24 10.73
CA THR A 43 -26.54 -3.16 10.15
C THR A 43 -27.79 -2.93 11.03
N PRO A 44 -27.99 -1.72 11.59
CA PRO A 44 -29.07 -1.46 12.55
C PRO A 44 -30.47 -1.84 12.05
N VAL A 45 -30.70 -1.71 10.75
CA VAL A 45 -31.99 -1.97 10.08
C VAL A 45 -32.30 -3.46 9.94
N ILE A 46 -31.28 -4.31 9.81
CA ILE A 46 -31.45 -5.75 9.50
C ILE A 46 -31.28 -6.61 10.75
N ARG A 47 -30.74 -6.04 11.84
CA ARG A 47 -30.42 -6.76 13.08
C ARG A 47 -31.59 -7.55 13.66
N GLU A 48 -32.82 -7.03 13.60
CA GLU A 48 -34.01 -7.69 14.15
C GLU A 48 -34.53 -8.84 13.28
N LEU A 49 -34.11 -8.91 12.01
CA LEU A 49 -34.51 -9.95 11.06
C LEU A 49 -33.55 -11.15 11.04
N VAL A 50 -32.41 -11.04 11.72
CA VAL A 50 -31.36 -12.08 11.70
C VAL A 50 -31.44 -12.94 12.95
N THR A 51 -31.70 -14.23 12.76
CA THR A 51 -31.60 -15.22 13.83
C THR A 51 -30.13 -15.56 14.07
N VAL A 52 -29.66 -15.37 15.29
CA VAL A 52 -28.28 -15.70 15.68
C VAL A 52 -28.18 -17.21 15.88
N ASN A 53 -27.52 -17.89 14.95
CA ASN A 53 -27.29 -19.34 14.96
C ASN A 53 -25.79 -19.71 14.95
N TRP A 54 -24.91 -18.76 15.26
CA TRP A 54 -23.46 -18.93 15.30
C TRP A 54 -22.89 -18.73 16.71
N SER A 55 -21.69 -19.27 16.96
CA SER A 55 -20.98 -19.10 18.22
C SER A 55 -20.31 -17.71 18.31
N VAL A 56 -20.15 -17.21 19.54
CA VAL A 56 -19.39 -15.98 19.82
C VAL A 56 -17.96 -16.06 19.26
N ALA A 57 -17.34 -17.24 19.34
CA ALA A 57 -16.00 -17.46 18.78
C ALA A 57 -15.96 -17.26 17.26
N HIS A 58 -16.96 -17.75 16.51
CA HIS A 58 -17.05 -17.51 15.07
C HIS A 58 -17.21 -16.03 14.75
N GLU A 59 -18.04 -15.31 15.51
CA GLU A 59 -18.23 -13.86 15.32
C GLU A 59 -16.93 -13.09 15.54
N VAL A 60 -16.18 -13.40 16.60
CA VAL A 60 -14.88 -12.76 16.87
C VAL A 60 -13.87 -13.07 15.75
N ILE A 61 -13.77 -14.32 15.31
CA ILE A 61 -12.86 -14.71 14.22
C ILE A 61 -13.20 -13.93 12.94
N VAL A 62 -14.48 -13.86 12.57
CA VAL A 62 -14.93 -13.18 11.35
C VAL A 62 -14.69 -11.67 11.46
N LEU A 63 -15.19 -11.03 12.51
CA LEU A 63 -15.24 -9.57 12.59
C LEU A 63 -13.93 -8.93 13.08
N GLN A 64 -13.16 -9.59 13.93
CA GLN A 64 -11.96 -9.00 14.53
C GLN A 64 -10.67 -9.48 13.88
N VAL A 65 -10.70 -10.61 13.15
CA VAL A 65 -9.50 -11.19 12.54
C VAL A 65 -9.59 -11.20 11.01
N ARG A 66 -10.63 -11.82 10.44
CA ARG A 66 -10.68 -12.07 8.99
C ARG A 66 -11.12 -10.85 8.20
N LEU A 67 -12.24 -10.25 8.57
CA LEU A 67 -12.79 -9.08 7.88
C LEU A 67 -11.78 -7.93 7.78
N PRO A 68 -11.13 -7.46 8.88
CA PRO A 68 -10.14 -6.39 8.76
C PRO A 68 -8.94 -6.78 7.90
N ARG A 69 -8.51 -8.05 7.92
CA ARG A 69 -7.42 -8.54 7.06
C ARG A 69 -7.80 -8.51 5.57
N VAL A 70 -9.03 -8.93 5.23
CA VAL A 70 -9.54 -8.93 3.85
C VAL A 70 -9.71 -7.49 3.35
N LEU A 71 -10.29 -6.61 4.16
CA LEU A 71 -10.42 -5.19 3.82
C LEU A 71 -9.05 -4.51 3.67
N LEU A 72 -8.10 -4.84 4.54
CA LEU A 72 -6.73 -4.34 4.41
C LEU A 72 -6.07 -4.84 3.13
N ALA A 73 -6.29 -6.11 2.74
CA ALA A 73 -5.80 -6.64 1.47
C ALA A 73 -6.33 -5.85 0.27
N LEU A 74 -7.61 -5.47 0.28
CA LEU A 74 -8.20 -4.61 -0.75
C LEU A 74 -7.57 -3.22 -0.78
N VAL A 75 -7.39 -2.60 0.38
CA VAL A 75 -6.77 -1.26 0.50
C VAL A 75 -5.32 -1.29 0.04
N VAL A 76 -4.54 -2.27 0.47
CA VAL A 76 -3.12 -2.44 0.09
C VAL A 76 -3.00 -2.75 -1.40
N GLY A 77 -3.76 -3.72 -1.91
CA GLY A 77 -3.73 -4.11 -3.33
C GLY A 77 -4.16 -2.97 -4.26
N GLY A 78 -5.27 -2.29 -3.92
CA GLY A 78 -5.73 -1.12 -4.67
C GLY A 78 -4.76 0.05 -4.58
N GLY A 79 -4.19 0.31 -3.40
CA GLY A 79 -3.20 1.36 -3.19
C GLY A 79 -1.91 1.14 -3.99
N LEU A 80 -1.37 -0.08 -3.99
CA LEU A 80 -0.20 -0.44 -4.79
C LEU A 80 -0.49 -0.40 -6.28
N SER A 81 -1.67 -0.85 -6.72
CA SER A 81 -2.08 -0.80 -8.12
C SER A 81 -2.18 0.64 -8.64
N VAL A 82 -2.76 1.55 -7.87
CA VAL A 82 -2.86 2.96 -8.23
C VAL A 82 -1.51 3.66 -8.18
N SER A 83 -0.67 3.34 -7.19
CA SER A 83 0.72 3.83 -7.16
C SER A 83 1.51 3.36 -8.39
N GLY A 84 1.36 2.09 -8.78
CA GLY A 84 1.98 1.53 -9.97
C GLY A 84 1.56 2.25 -11.26
N VAL A 85 0.26 2.44 -11.51
CA VAL A 85 -0.20 3.13 -12.73
C VAL A 85 0.26 4.59 -12.78
N LEU A 86 0.32 5.26 -11.63
CA LEU A 86 0.86 6.62 -11.54
C LEU A 86 2.34 6.66 -11.94
N PHE A 87 3.17 5.75 -11.40
CA PHE A 87 4.59 5.71 -11.78
C PHE A 87 4.82 5.28 -13.22
N GLN A 88 4.04 4.33 -13.74
CA GLN A 88 4.08 3.93 -15.15
C GLN A 88 3.75 5.10 -16.06
N GLY A 89 2.73 5.90 -15.72
CA GLY A 89 2.38 7.11 -16.46
C GLY A 89 3.44 8.21 -16.36
N SER A 90 3.93 8.50 -15.15
CA SER A 90 4.91 9.56 -14.92
C SER A 90 6.30 9.24 -15.48
N LEU A 91 6.68 7.97 -15.51
CA LEU A 91 7.96 7.51 -16.08
C LEU A 91 7.83 7.11 -17.56
N ARG A 92 6.61 7.10 -18.10
CA ARG A 92 6.29 6.64 -19.47
C ARG A 92 6.91 5.26 -19.76
N ASN A 93 6.87 4.38 -18.77
CA ASN A 93 7.49 3.07 -18.82
C ASN A 93 6.56 2.03 -18.18
N PRO A 94 6.03 1.05 -18.94
CA PRO A 94 5.12 0.05 -18.39
C PRO A 94 5.79 -0.89 -17.38
N LEU A 95 7.13 -0.96 -17.36
CA LEU A 95 7.90 -1.72 -16.37
C LEU A 95 8.15 -0.95 -15.08
N ALA A 96 7.73 0.32 -15.01
CA ALA A 96 7.90 1.10 -13.79
C ALA A 96 7.01 0.57 -12.66
N ASP A 97 7.60 0.57 -11.47
CA ASP A 97 6.98 0.07 -10.24
C ASP A 97 7.37 0.99 -9.07
N PRO A 98 6.52 1.16 -8.03
CA PRO A 98 6.84 1.98 -6.86
C PRO A 98 8.14 1.60 -6.15
N TYR A 99 8.65 0.38 -6.33
CA TYR A 99 9.92 -0.06 -5.73
C TYR A 99 11.15 0.52 -6.40
N ILE A 100 11.04 0.90 -7.67
CA ILE A 100 12.16 1.53 -8.39
C ILE A 100 12.51 2.88 -7.76
N ILE A 101 11.56 3.61 -7.17
CA ILE A 101 11.81 4.90 -6.52
C ILE A 101 12.26 4.79 -5.04
N GLY A 102 12.71 3.60 -4.61
CA GLY A 102 13.32 3.38 -3.30
C GLY A 102 12.36 3.22 -2.12
N VAL A 103 11.04 3.22 -2.35
CA VAL A 103 10.02 3.06 -1.28
C VAL A 103 10.26 1.76 -0.50
N SER A 104 10.41 0.63 -1.21
CA SER A 104 10.61 -0.67 -0.56
C SER A 104 11.93 -0.79 0.16
N SER A 105 13.04 -0.44 -0.48
CA SER A 105 14.36 -0.52 0.16
C SER A 105 14.46 0.40 1.38
N GLY A 106 13.85 1.58 1.32
CA GLY A 106 13.72 2.49 2.46
C GLY A 106 12.87 1.91 3.58
N ALA A 107 11.70 1.34 3.25
CA ALA A 107 10.84 0.70 4.23
C ALA A 107 11.52 -0.48 4.92
N SER A 108 12.23 -1.30 4.15
CA SER A 108 13.06 -2.42 4.63
C SER A 108 14.12 -1.97 5.61
N LEU A 109 14.89 -0.94 5.28
CA LEU A 109 15.89 -0.40 6.21
C LEU A 109 15.23 0.18 7.47
N GLY A 110 14.17 0.97 7.32
CA GLY A 110 13.43 1.54 8.43
C GLY A 110 12.90 0.45 9.38
N ALA A 111 12.21 -0.56 8.84
CA ALA A 111 11.71 -1.69 9.61
C ALA A 111 12.83 -2.47 10.30
N THR A 112 13.94 -2.70 9.61
CA THR A 112 15.13 -3.39 10.16
C THR A 112 15.70 -2.61 11.34
N VAL A 113 15.83 -1.30 11.23
CA VAL A 113 16.27 -0.43 12.33
C VAL A 113 15.30 -0.50 13.50
N GLY A 114 13.99 -0.41 13.25
CA GLY A 114 12.95 -0.52 14.27
C GLY A 114 13.00 -1.85 15.03
N LEU A 115 13.11 -2.96 14.29
CA LEU A 115 13.16 -4.33 14.84
C LEU A 115 14.43 -4.61 15.64
N LEU A 116 15.59 -4.17 15.17
CA LEU A 116 16.87 -4.50 15.79
C LEU A 116 17.25 -3.58 16.94
N PHE A 117 16.81 -2.31 16.93
CA PHE A 117 17.28 -1.31 17.88
C PHE A 117 16.21 -0.72 18.80
N PHE A 118 14.94 -0.68 18.41
CA PHE A 118 13.90 0.03 19.18
C PHE A 118 12.96 -0.92 19.91
N ILE A 119 12.44 -1.93 19.22
CA ILE A 119 11.48 -2.90 19.80
C ILE A 119 12.08 -3.68 20.98
N PRO A 120 13.33 -4.20 20.91
CA PRO A 120 13.93 -4.92 22.04
C PRO A 120 14.15 -4.06 23.29
N ARG A 121 14.17 -2.72 23.14
CA ARG A 121 14.39 -1.77 24.24
C ARG A 121 13.10 -1.36 24.97
N GLY A 122 11.98 -2.01 24.70
CA GLY A 122 10.71 -1.71 25.36
C GLY A 122 9.97 -0.49 24.78
N ILE A 123 10.44 0.09 23.67
CA ILE A 123 9.71 1.13 22.92
C ILE A 123 8.63 0.43 22.07
N VAL A 124 7.71 -0.25 22.75
CA VAL A 124 6.71 -1.14 22.15
C VAL A 124 5.36 -0.45 22.21
N GLY A 125 5.09 0.36 21.19
CA GLY A 125 3.77 0.93 20.91
C GLY A 125 3.18 0.29 19.65
N PHE A 126 1.86 0.13 19.62
CA PHE A 126 1.16 -0.14 18.37
C PHE A 126 1.48 0.99 17.39
N GLY A 127 2.20 0.70 16.30
CA GLY A 127 2.59 1.68 15.28
C GLY A 127 4.07 2.02 15.20
N THR A 128 4.92 1.59 16.16
CA THR A 128 6.37 1.85 16.07
C THR A 128 6.95 1.30 14.78
N LEU A 129 6.70 0.01 14.47
CA LEU A 129 7.25 -0.62 13.28
C LEU A 129 6.73 -0.02 11.95
N PRO A 130 5.41 0.15 11.74
CA PRO A 130 4.91 0.89 10.58
C PRO A 130 5.47 2.30 10.45
N LEU A 131 5.65 3.03 11.56
CA LEU A 131 6.21 4.39 11.52
C LEU A 131 7.66 4.40 11.00
N PHE A 132 8.51 3.50 11.51
CA PHE A 132 9.89 3.38 11.03
C PHE A 132 9.96 2.97 9.56
N ALA A 133 9.14 2.01 9.13
CA ALA A 133 9.05 1.60 7.74
C ALA A 133 8.57 2.75 6.84
N PHE A 134 7.51 3.46 7.24
CA PHE A 134 6.99 4.61 6.50
C PHE A 134 8.03 5.74 6.41
N ALA A 135 8.67 6.10 7.51
CA ALA A 135 9.70 7.13 7.54
C ALA A 135 10.90 6.74 6.67
N GLY A 136 11.36 5.49 6.75
CA GLY A 136 12.44 4.97 5.91
C GLY A 136 12.09 5.04 4.42
N ALA A 137 10.87 4.67 4.04
CA ALA A 137 10.38 4.78 2.67
C ALA A 137 10.38 6.23 2.17
N MET A 138 9.80 7.15 2.94
CA MET A 138 9.72 8.57 2.57
C MET A 138 11.09 9.23 2.49
N LEU A 139 12.01 8.88 3.39
CA LEU A 139 13.40 9.36 3.35
C LEU A 139 14.13 8.84 2.11
N ALA A 140 14.01 7.55 1.80
CA ALA A 140 14.61 6.94 0.62
C ALA A 140 14.08 7.58 -0.67
N THR A 141 12.76 7.71 -0.81
CA THR A 141 12.16 8.41 -1.96
C THR A 141 12.58 9.87 -2.04
N GLY A 142 12.72 10.57 -0.91
CA GLY A 142 13.25 11.93 -0.88
C GLY A 142 14.70 12.02 -1.39
N ILE A 143 15.55 11.05 -1.02
CA ILE A 143 16.92 10.96 -1.52
C ILE A 143 16.94 10.67 -3.03
N VAL A 144 16.17 9.66 -3.48
CA VAL A 144 16.04 9.32 -4.90
C VAL A 144 15.53 10.51 -5.71
N SER A 145 14.52 11.21 -5.22
CA SER A 145 13.96 12.40 -5.86
C SER A 145 14.99 13.51 -6.01
N ARG A 146 15.85 13.73 -5.01
CA ARG A 146 16.91 14.75 -5.09
C ARG A 146 18.03 14.36 -6.04
N LEU A 147 18.45 13.10 -6.01
CA LEU A 147 19.52 12.60 -6.88
C LEU A 147 19.07 12.45 -8.34
N GLY A 148 17.81 12.09 -8.56
CA GLY A 148 17.21 11.94 -9.88
C GLY A 148 16.82 13.25 -10.57
N GLN A 149 17.12 14.40 -9.97
CA GLN A 149 16.90 15.70 -10.59
C GLN A 149 18.09 16.09 -11.47
N SER A 150 17.80 16.49 -12.71
CA SER A 150 18.77 17.11 -13.61
C SER A 150 18.37 18.57 -13.84
N ARG A 151 19.26 19.51 -13.50
CA ARG A 151 19.02 20.97 -13.58
C ARG A 151 17.70 21.41 -12.89
N GLY A 152 17.38 20.80 -11.75
CA GLY A 152 16.17 21.09 -10.96
C GLY A 152 14.86 20.51 -11.51
N ARG A 153 14.94 19.72 -12.60
CA ARG A 153 13.82 19.03 -13.23
C ARG A 153 13.89 17.53 -12.95
N LEU A 154 12.74 16.91 -12.73
CA LEU A 154 12.67 15.45 -12.62
C LEU A 154 12.85 14.85 -14.01
N ASP A 155 13.93 14.09 -14.17
CA ASP A 155 14.20 13.33 -15.38
C ASP A 155 13.89 11.84 -15.11
N PRO A 156 12.97 11.20 -15.84
CA PRO A 156 12.60 9.80 -15.61
C PRO A 156 13.79 8.84 -15.58
N THR A 157 14.74 9.00 -16.50
CA THR A 157 15.91 8.12 -16.61
C THR A 157 16.83 8.27 -15.40
N SER A 158 17.13 9.52 -15.02
CA SER A 158 17.92 9.85 -13.84
C SER A 158 17.26 9.36 -12.55
N LEU A 159 15.93 9.46 -12.45
CA LEU A 159 15.17 8.97 -11.29
C LEU A 159 15.28 7.45 -11.15
N ILE A 160 15.19 6.71 -12.26
CA ILE A 160 15.34 5.24 -12.26
C ILE A 160 16.76 4.86 -11.84
N LEU A 161 17.80 5.48 -12.41
CA LEU A 161 19.20 5.19 -12.07
C LEU A 161 19.51 5.52 -10.60
N ALA A 162 19.05 6.69 -10.12
CA ALA A 162 19.16 7.06 -8.71
C ALA A 162 18.44 6.08 -7.80
N GLY A 163 17.24 5.65 -8.20
CA GLY A 163 16.43 4.65 -7.51
C GLY A 163 17.15 3.31 -7.33
N VAL A 164 17.71 2.77 -8.41
CA VAL A 164 18.49 1.52 -8.39
C VAL A 164 19.73 1.66 -7.51
N ALA A 165 20.48 2.77 -7.65
CA ALA A 165 21.69 3.01 -6.87
C ALA A 165 21.40 3.14 -5.36
N VAL A 166 20.42 3.96 -4.98
CA VAL A 166 20.00 4.13 -3.58
C VAL A 166 19.43 2.82 -3.05
N GLY A 167 18.61 2.12 -3.83
CA GLY A 167 18.05 0.82 -3.46
C GLY A 167 19.14 -0.20 -3.11
N ALA A 168 20.20 -0.30 -3.93
CA ALA A 168 21.32 -1.18 -3.67
C ALA A 168 22.06 -0.84 -2.36
N VAL A 169 22.30 0.44 -2.09
CA VAL A 169 22.93 0.91 -0.85
C VAL A 169 22.07 0.58 0.38
N LEU A 170 20.76 0.83 0.30
CA LEU A 170 19.84 0.56 1.41
C LEU A 170 19.72 -0.95 1.68
N THR A 171 19.67 -1.78 0.64
CA THR A 171 19.68 -3.24 0.78
C THR A 171 21.00 -3.73 1.39
N ALA A 172 22.14 -3.17 0.97
CA ALA A 172 23.44 -3.49 1.58
C ALA A 172 23.47 -3.10 3.07
N ALA A 173 22.87 -1.97 3.43
CA ALA A 173 22.74 -1.55 4.83
C ALA A 173 21.87 -2.50 5.65
N VAL A 174 20.73 -2.96 5.11
CA VAL A 174 19.89 -4.00 5.75
C VAL A 174 20.71 -5.27 6.03
N SER A 175 21.43 -5.77 5.01
CA SER A 175 22.29 -6.95 5.14
C SER A 175 23.40 -6.77 6.18
N LEU A 176 24.05 -5.60 6.21
CA LEU A 176 25.06 -5.28 7.20
C LEU A 176 24.48 -5.28 8.62
N LEU A 177 23.32 -4.66 8.84
CA LEU A 177 22.67 -4.62 10.15
C LEU A 177 22.29 -6.02 10.64
N MET A 178 21.79 -6.88 9.75
CA MET A 178 21.49 -8.27 10.06
C MET A 178 22.74 -9.05 10.50
N VAL A 179 23.88 -8.85 9.83
CA VAL A 179 25.15 -9.49 10.23
C VAL A 179 25.62 -8.99 11.60
N LEU A 180 25.48 -7.69 11.89
CA LEU A 180 25.90 -7.10 13.17
C LEU A 180 24.96 -7.46 14.33
N LYS A 181 23.71 -7.84 14.06
CA LYS A 181 22.67 -8.14 15.06
C LYS A 181 21.96 -9.44 14.71
N ILE A 182 22.61 -10.56 15.04
CA ILE A 182 22.12 -11.92 14.78
C ILE A 182 20.82 -12.24 15.56
N GLN A 183 20.53 -11.48 16.63
CA GLN A 183 19.28 -11.62 17.39
C GLN A 183 18.11 -10.99 16.62
N ASN A 184 16.99 -11.70 16.50
CA ASN A 184 15.75 -11.30 15.78
C ASN A 184 15.85 -11.26 14.24
N LEU A 185 16.78 -12.01 13.64
CA LEU A 185 16.86 -12.15 12.18
C LEU A 185 15.55 -12.68 11.56
N THR A 186 14.89 -13.64 12.22
CA THR A 186 13.64 -14.23 11.75
C THR A 186 12.55 -13.19 11.57
N ASP A 187 12.42 -12.23 12.51
CA ASP A 187 11.40 -11.18 12.42
C ASP A 187 11.68 -10.21 11.27
N VAL A 188 12.96 -9.88 11.04
CA VAL A 188 13.37 -9.05 9.89
C VAL A 188 13.05 -9.79 8.59
N TYR A 189 13.43 -11.05 8.45
CA TYR A 189 13.13 -11.85 7.25
C TYR A 189 11.62 -11.98 7.00
N LEU A 190 10.83 -12.29 8.03
CA LEU A 190 9.38 -12.41 7.90
C LEU A 190 8.71 -11.08 7.53
N TRP A 191 9.24 -9.95 8.01
CA TRP A 191 8.73 -8.63 7.63
C TRP A 191 9.07 -8.29 6.17
N LEU A 192 10.30 -8.59 5.73
CA LEU A 192 10.76 -8.35 4.36
C LEU A 192 10.00 -9.20 3.33
N MET A 193 9.50 -10.39 3.69
CA MET A 193 8.67 -11.20 2.80
C MET A 193 7.26 -10.64 2.59
N GLY A 194 6.81 -9.70 3.44
CA GLY A 194 5.45 -9.18 3.42
C GLY A 194 4.42 -10.18 3.99
N SER A 195 3.50 -9.66 4.80
CA SER A 195 2.36 -10.43 5.29
C SER A 195 1.22 -9.56 5.80
N LEU A 196 0.00 -10.01 5.56
CA LEU A 196 -1.21 -9.48 6.17
C LEU A 196 -1.65 -10.30 7.41
N SER A 197 -0.86 -11.29 7.82
CA SER A 197 -1.10 -12.04 9.05
C SER A 197 -0.95 -11.13 10.28
N GLY A 198 -1.84 -11.29 11.26
CA GLY A 198 -1.85 -10.47 12.48
C GLY A 198 -2.30 -9.01 12.27
N ARG A 199 -2.80 -8.64 11.09
CA ARG A 199 -3.25 -7.27 10.79
C ARG A 199 -4.75 -7.11 11.06
N GLY A 200 -5.09 -6.26 12.03
CA GLY A 200 -6.47 -5.91 12.39
C GLY A 200 -6.90 -4.50 11.99
N TRP A 201 -8.05 -4.07 12.51
CA TRP A 201 -8.71 -2.78 12.22
C TRP A 201 -7.83 -1.54 12.33
N LYS A 202 -6.90 -1.53 13.29
CA LYS A 202 -5.99 -0.39 13.46
C LYS A 202 -5.04 -0.19 12.27
N HIS A 203 -4.55 -1.28 11.65
CA HIS A 203 -3.70 -1.18 10.45
C HIS A 203 -4.51 -0.68 9.25
N LEU A 204 -5.75 -1.17 9.11
CA LEU A 204 -6.70 -0.69 8.11
C LEU A 204 -6.97 0.81 8.29
N ALA A 205 -7.24 1.26 9.52
CA ALA A 205 -7.51 2.66 9.82
C ALA A 205 -6.30 3.58 9.52
N VAL A 206 -5.08 3.07 9.68
CA VAL A 206 -3.86 3.82 9.31
C VAL A 206 -3.67 3.90 7.80
N ALA A 207 -3.80 2.79 7.06
CA ALA A 207 -3.53 2.79 5.62
C ALA A 207 -4.64 3.44 4.78
N SER A 208 -5.91 3.29 5.19
CA SER A 208 -7.06 3.70 4.40
C SER A 208 -7.05 5.19 4.02
N PRO A 209 -6.83 6.15 4.94
CA PRO A 209 -6.84 7.58 4.59
C PRO A 209 -5.84 7.94 3.50
N TYR A 210 -4.61 7.41 3.56
CA TYR A 210 -3.58 7.66 2.54
C TYR A 210 -3.97 7.09 1.18
N VAL A 211 -4.52 5.86 1.15
CA VAL A 211 -4.97 5.24 -0.09
C VAL A 211 -6.19 5.97 -0.67
N PHE A 212 -7.19 6.30 0.14
CA PHE A 212 -8.38 7.01 -0.35
C PHE A 212 -8.06 8.41 -0.89
N VAL A 213 -7.29 9.21 -0.13
CA VAL A 213 -6.84 10.53 -0.59
C VAL A 213 -5.99 10.36 -1.86
N GLY A 214 -5.11 9.38 -1.87
CA GLY A 214 -4.26 9.10 -3.02
C GLY A 214 -5.02 8.70 -4.27
N VAL A 215 -6.07 7.87 -4.16
CA VAL A 215 -6.96 7.53 -5.27
C VAL A 215 -7.69 8.77 -5.79
N ILE A 216 -8.21 9.63 -4.91
CA ILE A 216 -8.91 10.86 -5.33
C ILE A 216 -7.96 11.77 -6.11
N VAL A 217 -6.75 11.99 -5.59
CA VAL A 217 -5.73 12.80 -6.27
C VAL A 217 -5.28 12.13 -7.58
N ALA A 218 -5.10 10.81 -7.61
CA ALA A 218 -4.75 10.08 -8.82
C ALA A 218 -5.80 10.26 -9.93
N LEU A 219 -7.09 10.18 -9.58
CA LEU A 219 -8.18 10.42 -10.52
C LEU A 219 -8.19 11.86 -11.05
N TRP A 220 -7.79 12.83 -10.23
CA TRP A 220 -7.63 14.21 -10.66
C TRP A 220 -6.46 14.38 -11.64
N LEU A 221 -5.32 13.73 -11.37
CA LEU A 221 -4.12 13.77 -12.21
C LEU A 221 -4.23 12.90 -13.49
N ALA A 222 -5.22 12.01 -13.58
CA ALA A 222 -5.32 11.02 -14.65
C ALA A 222 -5.39 11.63 -16.06
N LYS A 223 -6.10 12.76 -16.23
CA LYS A 223 -6.21 13.42 -17.53
C LYS A 223 -4.88 14.02 -17.98
N ASP A 224 -4.19 14.69 -17.06
CA ASP A 224 -2.92 15.34 -17.34
C ASP A 224 -1.83 14.29 -17.63
N LEU A 225 -1.86 13.16 -16.91
CA LEU A 225 -1.02 12.00 -17.21
C LEU A 225 -1.28 11.43 -18.61
N ASN A 226 -2.54 11.28 -19.02
CA ASN A 226 -2.87 10.79 -20.36
C ASN A 226 -2.34 11.72 -21.47
N VAL A 227 -2.38 13.03 -21.25
CA VAL A 227 -1.77 13.99 -22.20
C VAL A 227 -0.25 13.90 -22.17
N TYR A 228 0.36 13.74 -20.99
CA TYR A 228 1.80 13.58 -20.85
C TYR A 228 2.35 12.34 -21.58
N LEU A 229 1.56 11.27 -21.68
CA LEU A 229 1.91 10.08 -22.46
C LEU A 229 2.09 10.37 -23.96
N LEU A 230 1.47 11.43 -24.50
CA LEU A 230 1.64 11.84 -25.91
C LEU A 230 3.00 12.51 -26.18
N GLY A 231 3.73 12.89 -25.13
CA GLY A 231 5.00 13.59 -25.22
C GLY A 231 5.04 14.85 -24.37
N GLU A 232 6.25 15.26 -24.01
CA GLU A 232 6.46 16.43 -23.14
C GLU A 232 6.12 17.74 -23.86
N GLU A 233 6.44 17.83 -25.15
CA GLU A 233 6.13 19.00 -26.00
C GLU A 233 4.61 19.18 -26.19
N ALA A 234 3.88 18.09 -26.41
CA ALA A 234 2.43 18.10 -26.55
C ALA A 234 1.75 18.54 -25.24
N ALA A 235 2.19 18.00 -24.10
CA ALA A 235 1.69 18.39 -22.79
C ALA A 235 1.95 19.87 -22.49
N HIS A 236 3.16 20.37 -22.79
CA HIS A 236 3.49 21.78 -22.63
C HIS A 236 2.64 22.69 -23.52
N SER A 237 2.38 22.30 -24.77
CA SER A 237 1.54 23.06 -25.70
C SER A 237 0.08 23.13 -25.26
N LEU A 238 -0.39 22.13 -24.51
CA LEU A 238 -1.72 22.08 -23.90
C LEU A 238 -1.78 22.73 -22.51
N GLY A 239 -0.71 23.42 -22.08
CA GLY A 239 -0.67 24.20 -20.85
C GLY A 239 -0.38 23.39 -19.58
N ILE A 240 0.04 22.13 -19.71
CA ILE A 240 0.35 21.28 -18.55
C ILE A 240 1.78 21.57 -18.08
N ASP A 241 1.90 21.89 -16.78
CA ASP A 241 3.20 21.96 -16.12
C ASP A 241 3.65 20.53 -15.75
N VAL A 242 4.44 19.94 -16.65
CA VAL A 242 4.95 18.57 -16.53
C VAL A 242 5.73 18.36 -15.23
N GLN A 243 6.48 19.37 -14.78
CA GLN A 243 7.27 19.27 -13.56
C GLN A 243 6.40 19.21 -12.31
N ARG A 244 5.33 20.01 -12.27
CA ARG A 244 4.33 19.92 -11.18
C ARG A 244 3.59 18.58 -11.20
N LEU A 245 3.21 18.11 -12.39
CA LEU A 245 2.55 16.81 -12.56
C LEU A 245 3.42 15.67 -12.03
N GLN A 246 4.67 15.57 -12.48
CA GLN A 246 5.61 14.54 -12.04
C GLN A 246 5.88 14.60 -10.53
N ARG A 247 6.05 15.79 -9.95
CA ARG A 247 6.22 15.95 -8.49
C ARG A 247 4.96 15.52 -7.73
N GLY A 248 3.78 15.89 -8.21
CA GLY A 248 2.50 15.49 -7.61
C GLY A 248 2.33 13.97 -7.61
N VAL A 249 2.62 13.34 -8.75
CA VAL A 249 2.62 11.88 -8.90
C VAL A 249 3.63 11.23 -7.96
N LEU A 250 4.86 11.74 -7.92
CA LEU A 250 5.90 11.20 -7.04
C LEU A 250 5.50 11.26 -5.57
N ILE A 251 4.94 12.39 -5.12
CA ILE A 251 4.49 12.56 -3.73
C ILE A 251 3.33 11.60 -3.42
N ILE A 252 2.28 11.60 -4.23
CA ILE A 252 1.08 10.81 -3.90
C ILE A 252 1.32 9.31 -4.07
N GLY A 253 2.02 8.91 -5.13
CA GLY A 253 2.37 7.52 -5.39
C GLY A 253 3.27 6.95 -4.30
N SER A 254 4.26 7.72 -3.85
CA SER A 254 5.15 7.29 -2.76
C SER A 254 4.46 7.26 -1.40
N LEU A 255 3.58 8.23 -1.09
CA LEU A 255 2.77 8.21 0.14
C LEU A 255 1.86 6.99 0.20
N MET A 256 1.16 6.66 -0.91
CA MET A 256 0.31 5.48 -0.98
C MET A 256 1.12 4.19 -0.81
N ALA A 257 2.22 4.05 -1.56
CA ALA A 257 3.06 2.86 -1.50
C ALA A 257 3.72 2.71 -0.12
N ALA A 258 4.25 3.79 0.46
CA ALA A 258 4.84 3.78 1.80
C ALA A 258 3.80 3.40 2.87
N ALA A 259 2.57 3.93 2.79
CA ALA A 259 1.49 3.56 3.70
C ALA A 259 1.16 2.06 3.59
N CYS A 260 1.03 1.54 2.37
CA CYS A 260 0.77 0.13 2.12
C CYS A 260 1.91 -0.77 2.67
N VAL A 261 3.14 -0.53 2.24
CA VAL A 261 4.32 -1.33 2.63
C VAL A 261 4.56 -1.26 4.15
N SER A 262 4.29 -0.12 4.79
CA SER A 262 4.48 0.01 6.24
C SER A 262 3.60 -0.93 7.07
N VAL A 263 2.39 -1.23 6.58
CA VAL A 263 1.43 -2.10 7.26
C VAL A 263 1.43 -3.52 6.73
N SER A 264 1.96 -3.77 5.53
CA SER A 264 1.96 -5.09 4.91
C SER A 264 3.34 -5.73 4.78
N GLY A 265 4.42 -5.00 5.03
CA GLY A 265 5.75 -5.38 4.55
C GLY A 265 5.85 -5.24 3.02
N VAL A 266 6.97 -5.67 2.45
CA VAL A 266 7.24 -5.55 1.01
C VAL A 266 6.38 -6.57 0.24
N ILE A 267 5.46 -6.09 -0.61
CA ILE A 267 4.55 -6.92 -1.42
C ILE A 267 4.64 -6.49 -2.89
N GLY A 268 5.40 -7.20 -3.71
CA GLY A 268 5.49 -6.97 -5.16
C GLY A 268 4.66 -7.90 -6.00
#